data_AF-A0AB39ZN68-F1
#
_entry.id   AF-A0AB39ZN68-F1
#
_cell.length_a   1.000
_cell.length_b   1.000
_cell.length_c   1.000
_cell.angle_alpha   90.00
_cell.angle_beta   90.00
_cell.angle_gamma   90.00
#
_symmetry.space_group_name_H-M   'P 1'
#
loop_
_entity.id
_entity.type
_entity.pdbx_description
1 polymer ?
#
loop_
_entity_poly.entity_id
_entity_poly.type
_entity_poly.pdbx_seq_one_letter_code
_entity_poly.pdbx_strand_id
1 'polypeptide(L)'
;MASSPKKEHFEELVESMAVEEVERILALSSVEKTLQVSEACKLLRRFMESANKSLQCLDIHEKCAEFLAEKHPIYDSFELDILARLGLAPHLKQNLSYRLENGDPISISLCLKNIMRSCRDEIEEFFTDFKDSITKKLSNLKLEPQE
;
A
#
# COMPACT_ATOMS: atom_id res chain seq x y z
N MET A 1 -11.08 31.20 -0.49
CA MET A 1 -11.39 29.95 -1.21
C MET A 1 -10.15 29.08 -1.13
N ALA A 2 -10.16 28.03 -0.31
CA ALA A 2 -9.04 27.10 -0.26
C ALA A 2 -9.10 26.26 -1.55
N SER A 3 -8.11 26.41 -2.42
CA SER A 3 -7.91 25.51 -3.55
C SER A 3 -7.70 24.13 -2.97
N SER A 4 -8.67 23.23 -3.12
CA SER A 4 -8.47 21.81 -2.88
C SER A 4 -7.21 21.37 -3.65
N PRO A 5 -6.28 20.61 -3.05
CA PRO A 5 -5.19 20.04 -3.83
C PRO A 5 -5.84 19.20 -4.93
N LYS A 6 -5.50 19.48 -6.19
CA LYS A 6 -5.93 18.65 -7.33
C LYS A 6 -5.58 17.22 -6.95
N LYS A 7 -6.60 16.36 -6.81
CA LYS A 7 -6.35 14.92 -6.71
C LYS A 7 -5.75 14.54 -8.06
N GLU A 8 -4.43 14.47 -8.13
CA GLU A 8 -3.73 13.96 -9.31
C GLU A 8 -4.33 12.59 -9.63
N HIS A 9 -4.96 12.50 -10.79
CA HIS A 9 -5.53 11.25 -11.26
C HIS A 9 -4.38 10.27 -11.55
N PHE A 10 -4.64 8.96 -11.41
CA PHE A 10 -3.66 7.91 -11.71
C PHE A 10 -2.96 8.13 -13.05
N GLU A 11 -3.71 8.54 -14.08
CA GLU A 11 -3.19 8.82 -15.40
C GLU A 11 -2.24 10.02 -15.43
N GLU A 12 -2.61 11.14 -14.80
CA GLU A 12 -1.77 12.34 -14.71
C GLU A 12 -0.47 12.05 -13.95
N LEU A 13 -0.55 11.20 -12.91
CA LEU A 13 0.63 10.79 -12.16
C LEU A 13 1.61 9.99 -13.05
N VAL A 14 1.11 9.03 -13.83
CA VAL A 14 1.93 8.27 -14.79
C VAL A 14 2.55 9.19 -15.84
N GLU A 15 1.79 10.14 -16.39
CA GLU A 15 2.27 11.10 -17.40
C GLU A 15 3.33 12.08 -16.87
N SER A 16 3.21 12.45 -15.60
CA SER A 16 4.17 13.36 -14.93
C SER A 16 5.51 12.70 -14.59
N MET A 17 5.58 11.37 -14.61
CA MET A 17 6.78 10.61 -14.24
C MET A 17 7.69 10.36 -15.44
N ALA A 18 9.00 10.31 -15.16
CA ALA A 18 9.99 9.92 -16.17
C ALA A 18 9.72 8.50 -16.67
N VAL A 19 9.87 8.27 -17.98
CA VAL A 19 9.64 6.96 -18.61
C VAL A 19 10.48 5.87 -17.93
N GLU A 20 11.72 6.16 -17.58
CA GLU A 20 12.62 5.22 -16.91
C GLU A 20 12.14 4.86 -15.50
N GLU A 21 11.49 5.80 -14.80
CA GLU A 21 10.90 5.54 -13.48
C GLU A 21 9.67 4.63 -13.60
N VAL A 22 8.81 4.89 -14.59
CA VAL A 22 7.65 4.03 -14.88
C VAL A 22 8.11 2.62 -15.26
N GLU A 23 9.16 2.49 -16.08
CA GLU A 23 9.76 1.20 -16.44
C GLU A 23 10.38 0.47 -15.24
N ARG A 24 11.04 1.19 -14.31
CA ARG A 24 11.53 0.61 -13.04
C ARG A 24 10.39 0.02 -12.22
N ILE A 25 9.27 0.75 -12.10
CA ILE A 25 8.07 0.28 -11.39
C ILE A 25 7.45 -0.93 -12.10
N LEU A 26 7.42 -0.92 -13.43
CA LEU A 26 7.00 -2.08 -14.24
C LEU A 26 7.93 -3.28 -14.09
N ALA A 27 9.21 -3.09 -13.77
CA ALA A 27 10.14 -4.19 -13.51
C ALA A 27 9.96 -4.82 -12.10
N LEU A 28 9.20 -4.20 -11.19
CA LEU A 28 8.92 -4.77 -9.87
C LEU A 28 8.06 -6.03 -10.01
N SER A 29 8.60 -7.15 -9.54
CA SER A 29 8.07 -8.50 -9.76
C SER A 29 6.95 -8.91 -8.80
N SER A 30 6.67 -8.14 -7.75
CA SER A 30 5.70 -8.51 -6.71
C SER A 30 5.10 -7.29 -6.01
N VAL A 31 3.94 -7.49 -5.38
CA VAL A 31 3.32 -6.50 -4.50
C VAL A 31 4.26 -6.08 -3.38
N GLU A 32 4.94 -7.04 -2.73
CA GLU A 32 5.89 -6.73 -1.64
C GLU A 32 6.96 -5.71 -2.05
N LYS A 33 7.59 -5.90 -3.22
CA LYS A 33 8.59 -4.96 -3.73
C LYS A 33 7.97 -3.62 -4.11
N THR A 34 6.74 -3.63 -4.63
CA THR A 34 5.98 -2.43 -4.98
C THR A 34 5.69 -1.58 -3.74
N LEU A 35 5.28 -2.21 -2.64
CA LEU A 35 4.98 -1.51 -1.39
C LEU A 35 6.23 -0.97 -0.67
N GLN A 36 7.42 -1.44 -1.03
CA GLN A 36 8.69 -0.93 -0.50
C GLN A 36 9.21 0.31 -1.23
N VAL A 37 8.71 0.59 -2.44
CA VAL A 37 9.13 1.74 -3.25
C VAL A 37 8.06 2.82 -3.13
N SER A 38 8.43 4.00 -2.61
CA SER A 38 7.47 5.08 -2.30
C SER A 38 6.65 5.50 -3.53
N GLU A 39 7.32 5.68 -4.66
CA GLU A 39 6.74 6.07 -5.94
C GLU A 39 5.78 5.00 -6.47
N ALA A 40 6.16 3.73 -6.38
CA ALA A 40 5.33 2.61 -6.80
C ALA A 40 4.09 2.44 -5.90
N CYS A 41 4.26 2.61 -4.59
CA CYS A 41 3.15 2.57 -3.63
C CYS A 41 2.16 3.73 -3.86
N LYS A 42 2.67 4.95 -4.12
CA LYS A 42 1.83 6.11 -4.49
C LYS A 42 1.02 5.83 -5.76
N LEU A 43 1.65 5.25 -6.78
CA LEU A 43 0.98 4.85 -8.01
C LEU A 43 -0.12 3.82 -7.76
N LEU A 44 0.19 2.79 -6.97
CA LEU A 44 -0.76 1.75 -6.60
C LEU A 44 -1.96 2.33 -5.85
N ARG A 45 -1.73 3.24 -4.89
CA ARG A 45 -2.78 3.95 -4.17
C ARG A 45 -3.70 4.70 -5.13
N ARG A 46 -3.14 5.47 -6.08
CA ARG A 46 -3.93 6.20 -7.08
C ARG A 46 -4.71 5.28 -8.00
N PHE A 47 -4.11 4.17 -8.41
CA PHE A 47 -4.78 3.15 -9.20
C PHE A 47 -6.00 2.61 -8.45
N MET A 48 -5.82 2.19 -7.20
CA MET A 48 -6.90 1.66 -6.36
C MET A 48 -8.02 2.68 -6.16
N GLU A 49 -7.68 3.95 -5.90
CA GLU A 49 -8.64 5.05 -5.82
C GLU A 49 -9.44 5.19 -7.13
N SER A 50 -8.76 5.18 -8.28
CA SER A 50 -9.41 5.32 -9.60
C SER A 50 -10.29 4.13 -9.96
N ALA A 51 -9.94 2.93 -9.51
CA ALA A 51 -10.68 1.70 -9.70
C ALA A 51 -11.76 1.46 -8.62
N ASN A 52 -12.00 2.45 -7.74
CA ASN A 52 -12.93 2.38 -6.62
C ASN A 52 -12.72 1.14 -5.73
N LYS A 53 -11.44 0.75 -5.55
CA LYS A 53 -11.01 -0.35 -4.67
C LYS A 53 -10.80 0.18 -3.25
N SER A 54 -11.01 -0.67 -2.25
CA SER A 54 -10.78 -0.30 -0.84
C SER A 54 -9.29 -0.06 -0.58
N LEU A 55 -8.94 1.09 0.00
CA LEU A 55 -7.57 1.39 0.44
C LEU A 55 -7.23 0.78 1.81
N GLN A 56 -8.20 0.16 2.49
CA GLN A 56 -8.03 -0.32 3.86
C GLN A 56 -6.81 -1.23 4.02
N CYS A 57 -6.62 -2.18 3.10
CA CYS A 57 -5.47 -3.08 3.16
C CYS A 57 -4.14 -2.37 2.93
N LEU A 58 -4.12 -1.33 2.10
CA LEU A 58 -2.92 -0.51 1.89
C LEU A 58 -2.61 0.31 3.15
N ASP A 59 -3.62 0.96 3.73
CA ASP A 59 -3.47 1.78 4.94
C ASP A 59 -3.06 0.94 6.16
N ILE A 60 -3.65 -0.24 6.34
CA ILE A 60 -3.29 -1.19 7.39
C ILE A 60 -1.85 -1.68 7.17
N HIS A 61 -1.47 -2.03 5.94
CA HIS A 61 -0.11 -2.48 5.63
C HIS A 61 0.93 -1.40 5.95
N GLU A 62 0.70 -0.15 5.52
CA GLU A 62 1.59 0.99 5.82
C GLU A 62 1.71 1.22 7.32
N LYS A 63 0.59 1.20 8.05
CA LYS A 63 0.62 1.40 9.51
C LYS A 63 1.35 0.26 10.23
N CYS A 64 1.17 -0.99 9.81
CA CYS A 64 1.95 -2.12 10.33
C CYS A 64 3.45 -1.97 10.03
N ALA A 65 3.82 -1.48 8.84
CA ALA A 65 5.22 -1.23 8.48
C ALA A 65 5.85 -0.13 9.34
N GLU A 66 5.10 0.95 9.63
CA GLU A 66 5.51 2.04 10.53
C GLU A 66 5.82 1.50 11.93
N PHE A 67 4.89 0.74 12.52
CA PHE A 67 5.07 0.12 13.84
C PHE A 67 6.30 -0.79 13.90
N LEU A 68 6.57 -1.57 12.84
CA LEU A 68 7.74 -2.44 12.77
C LEU A 68 9.06 -1.67 12.56
N ALA A 69 9.01 -0.51 11.89
CA ALA A 69 10.17 0.32 11.61
C ALA A 69 10.65 1.13 12.82
N GLU A 70 9.73 1.54 13.70
CA GLU A 70 10.03 2.35 14.89
C GLU A 70 10.85 1.61 15.97
N LYS A 71 11.18 0.33 15.76
CA LYS A 71 11.96 -0.52 16.70
C LYS A 71 11.44 -0.46 18.14
N HIS A 72 10.14 -0.19 18.33
CA HIS A 72 9.54 -0.10 19.66
C HIS A 72 9.34 -1.51 20.23
N PRO A 73 10.01 -1.89 21.33
CA PRO A 73 9.78 -3.18 21.97
C PRO A 73 8.50 -3.20 22.81
N ILE A 74 7.79 -2.07 22.91
CA ILE A 74 6.57 -1.93 23.69
C ILE A 74 5.57 -1.22 22.78
N TYR A 75 4.66 -1.99 22.21
CA TYR A 75 3.54 -1.46 21.44
C TYR A 75 2.48 -0.98 22.43
N ASP A 76 2.07 0.28 22.35
CA ASP A 76 0.91 0.73 23.11
C ASP A 76 -0.36 0.13 22.48
N SER A 77 -1.22 -0.42 23.32
CA SER A 77 -2.55 -0.88 22.93
C SER A 77 -3.35 0.22 22.23
N PHE A 78 -3.17 1.49 22.62
CA PHE A 78 -3.83 2.62 21.97
C PHE A 78 -3.30 2.88 20.55
N GLU A 79 -2.00 2.72 20.33
CA GLU A 79 -1.37 2.87 19.02
C GLU A 79 -1.89 1.80 18.05
N LEU A 80 -2.00 0.56 18.51
CA LEU A 80 -2.48 -0.55 17.67
C LEU A 80 -3.99 -0.53 17.43
N ASP A 81 -4.76 0.18 18.25
CA ASP A 81 -6.20 0.38 18.03
C ASP A 81 -6.49 1.21 16.75
N ILE A 82 -5.48 1.92 16.22
CA ILE A 82 -5.54 2.55 14.90
C ILE A 82 -5.83 1.52 13.81
N LEU A 83 -5.27 0.30 13.89
CA LEU A 83 -5.55 -0.74 12.90
C LEU A 83 -7.02 -1.14 12.89
N ALA A 84 -7.67 -1.19 14.06
CA ALA A 84 -9.10 -1.44 14.14
C ALA A 84 -9.92 -0.31 13.50
N ARG A 85 -9.51 0.95 13.66
CA ARG A 85 -10.16 2.11 13.02
C ARG A 85 -9.97 2.12 11.51
N LEU A 86 -8.86 1.58 11.00
CA LEU A 86 -8.62 1.37 9.57
C LEU A 86 -9.43 0.20 8.98
N GLY A 87 -10.14 -0.57 9.81
CA GLY A 87 -11.01 -1.66 9.37
C GLY A 87 -10.38 -3.04 9.48
N LEU A 88 -9.38 -3.24 10.33
CA LEU A 88 -8.78 -4.56 10.56
C LEU A 88 -9.85 -5.60 10.92
N ALA A 89 -9.80 -6.74 10.23
CA ALA A 89 -10.79 -7.81 10.40
C ALA A 89 -10.90 -8.28 11.87
N PRO A 90 -12.12 -8.60 12.37
CA PRO A 90 -12.33 -8.91 13.78
C PRO A 90 -11.44 -10.03 14.34
N HIS A 91 -11.21 -11.09 13.55
CA HIS A 91 -10.36 -12.22 13.95
C HIS A 91 -8.88 -11.83 14.07
N LEU A 92 -8.39 -10.91 13.22
CA LEU A 92 -7.04 -10.35 13.31
C LEU A 92 -6.92 -9.41 14.51
N LYS A 93 -7.94 -8.58 14.76
CA LYS A 93 -8.02 -7.72 15.94
C LYS A 93 -7.95 -8.53 17.23
N GLN A 94 -8.73 -9.61 17.34
CA GLN A 94 -8.73 -10.50 18.51
C GLN A 94 -7.36 -11.14 18.73
N ASN A 95 -6.73 -11.65 17.67
CA ASN A 95 -5.39 -12.25 17.75
C ASN A 95 -4.33 -11.22 18.19
N LEU A 96 -4.39 -10.00 17.65
CA LEU A 96 -3.48 -8.92 18.05
C LEU A 96 -3.68 -8.52 19.51
N SER A 97 -4.93 -8.38 19.95
CA SER A 97 -5.27 -8.04 21.35
C SER A 97 -4.77 -9.10 22.32
N TYR A 98 -5.00 -10.38 22.01
CA TYR A 98 -4.49 -11.50 22.82
C TYR A 98 -2.96 -11.47 22.97
N ARG A 99 -2.24 -11.13 21.89
CA ARG A 99 -0.77 -11.04 21.91
C ARG A 99 -0.26 -9.80 22.62
N LEU A 100 -1.02 -8.71 22.65
CA LEU A 100 -0.66 -7.53 23.46
C LEU A 100 -0.77 -7.82 24.95
N GLU A 101 -1.77 -8.60 25.35
CA GLU A 101 -2.00 -8.95 26.76
C GLU A 101 -1.04 -10.05 27.27
N ASN A 102 -0.64 -10.98 26.40
CA ASN A 102 0.04 -12.23 26.81
C ASN A 102 1.37 -12.50 26.09
N GLY A 103 1.71 -11.73 25.06
CA GLY A 103 2.83 -12.01 24.17
C GLY A 103 4.04 -11.12 24.41
N ASP A 104 5.22 -11.64 24.08
CA ASP A 104 6.44 -10.86 24.03
C ASP A 104 6.49 -10.00 22.74
N PRO A 105 7.40 -9.01 22.65
CA PRO A 105 7.49 -8.10 21.52
C PRO A 105 7.73 -8.79 20.17
N ILE A 106 8.36 -9.96 20.15
CA ILE A 106 8.57 -10.76 18.94
C ILE A 106 7.24 -11.35 18.47
N SER A 107 6.43 -11.85 19.40
CA SER A 107 5.09 -12.39 19.09
C SER A 107 4.17 -11.33 18.48
N ILE A 108 4.21 -10.10 18.99
CA ILE A 108 3.45 -8.97 18.42
C ILE A 108 3.98 -8.61 17.04
N SER A 109 5.30 -8.50 16.88
CA SER A 109 5.94 -8.22 15.59
C SER A 109 5.61 -9.26 14.52
N LEU A 110 5.56 -10.54 14.89
CA LEU A 110 5.12 -11.63 14.01
C LEU A 110 3.64 -11.50 13.64
N CYS A 111 2.79 -11.06 14.57
CA CYS A 111 1.38 -10.79 14.28
C CYS A 111 1.21 -9.67 13.26
N LEU A 112 1.92 -8.56 13.42
CA LEU A 112 1.92 -7.45 12.47
C LEU A 112 2.39 -7.90 11.08
N LYS A 113 3.47 -8.70 11.00
CA LYS A 113 3.95 -9.28 9.74
C LYS A 113 2.92 -10.19 9.07
N ASN A 114 2.14 -10.94 9.84
CA ASN A 114 1.07 -11.78 9.31
C ASN A 114 -0.10 -10.92 8.79
N ILE A 115 -0.47 -9.85 9.49
CA ILE A 115 -1.47 -8.89 9.02
C ILE A 115 -1.02 -8.27 7.69
N MET A 116 0.24 -7.81 7.60
CA MET A 116 0.82 -7.30 6.35
C MET A 116 0.79 -8.34 5.22
N ARG A 117 0.96 -9.63 5.53
CA ARG A 117 0.82 -10.70 4.53
C ARG A 117 -0.62 -10.78 4.02
N SER A 118 -1.62 -10.82 4.89
CA SER A 118 -3.02 -10.84 4.48
C SER A 118 -3.38 -9.63 3.61
N CYS A 119 -2.93 -8.43 3.99
CA CYS A 119 -3.15 -7.23 3.16
C CYS A 119 -2.48 -7.33 1.78
N ARG A 120 -1.29 -7.95 1.69
CA ARG A 120 -0.62 -8.19 0.39
C ARG A 120 -1.39 -9.17 -0.47
N ASP A 121 -1.91 -10.25 0.12
CA ASP A 121 -2.70 -11.24 -0.61
C ASP A 121 -3.96 -10.59 -1.23
N GLU A 122 -4.63 -9.69 -0.50
CA GLU A 122 -5.75 -8.91 -1.04
C GLU A 122 -5.33 -7.94 -2.14
N ILE A 123 -4.16 -7.32 -2.03
CA ILE A 123 -3.63 -6.42 -3.07
C ILE A 123 -3.23 -7.19 -4.33
N GLU A 124 -2.73 -8.42 -4.18
CA GLU A 124 -2.32 -9.29 -5.28
C GLU A 124 -3.49 -9.57 -6.24
N GLU A 125 -4.74 -9.59 -5.76
CA GLU A 125 -5.94 -9.83 -6.58
C GLU A 125 -6.11 -8.85 -7.74
N PHE A 126 -5.59 -7.63 -7.61
CA PHE A 126 -5.67 -6.59 -8.64
C PHE A 126 -4.30 -6.09 -9.10
N PHE A 127 -3.22 -6.79 -8.72
CA PHE A 127 -1.88 -6.39 -9.09
C PHE A 127 -1.64 -6.51 -10.60
N THR A 128 -2.20 -7.54 -11.25
CA THR A 128 -2.15 -7.66 -12.72
C THR A 128 -2.81 -6.47 -13.40
N ASP A 129 -4.02 -6.09 -12.98
CA ASP A 129 -4.77 -4.95 -13.55
C ASP A 129 -3.99 -3.63 -13.39
N PHE A 130 -3.30 -3.47 -12.26
CA PHE A 130 -2.40 -2.34 -12.01
C PHE A 130 -1.25 -2.29 -13.04
N LYS A 131 -0.57 -3.42 -13.27
CA LYS A 131 0.54 -3.50 -14.23
C LYS A 131 0.08 -3.29 -15.67
N ASP A 132 -1.07 -3.83 -16.03
CA ASP A 132 -1.67 -3.67 -17.35
C ASP A 132 -2.06 -2.21 -17.59
N SER A 133 -2.62 -1.55 -16.58
CA SER A 133 -3.00 -0.14 -16.65
C SER A 133 -1.78 0.77 -16.87
N ILE A 134 -0.68 0.53 -16.14
CA ILE A 134 0.58 1.26 -16.37
C ILE A 134 1.13 0.99 -17.77
N THR A 135 1.17 -0.28 -18.19
CA THR A 135 1.75 -0.68 -19.49
C THR A 135 0.98 -0.05 -20.65
N LYS A 136 -0.35 -0.05 -20.58
CA LYS A 136 -1.22 0.59 -21.56
C LYS A 136 -0.95 2.08 -21.65
N LYS A 137 -0.84 2.77 -20.50
CA LYS A 137 -0.59 4.21 -20.47
C LYS A 137 0.80 4.56 -21.01
N LEU A 138 1.82 3.81 -20.62
CA LEU A 138 3.19 3.99 -21.13
C LEU A 138 3.27 3.78 -22.64
N SER A 139 2.54 2.80 -23.18
CA SER A 139 2.49 2.54 -24.62
C SER A 139 1.86 3.69 -25.38
N ASN A 140 0.77 4.27 -24.86
CA ASN A 140 0.14 5.45 -25.46
C ASN A 140 1.09 6.65 -25.48
N LEU A 141 1.81 6.91 -24.37
CA LEU A 141 2.79 7.99 -24.27
C LEU A 141 3.96 7.85 -25.25
N LYS A 142 4.39 6.62 -25.54
CA LYS A 142 5.46 6.34 -26.53
C LYS A 142 4.99 6.45 -27.99
N LEU A 143 3.68 6.40 -28.23
CA LEU A 143 3.08 6.48 -29.57
C LEU A 143 2.64 7.90 -29.95
N GLU A 144 2.46 8.78 -28.97
CA GLU A 144 2.22 10.21 -29.22
C GLU A 144 3.53 10.84 -29.75
N PRO A 145 3.52 11.45 -30.96
CA PRO A 145 4.67 12.21 -31.44
C PRO A 145 4.91 13.35 -30.45
N GLN A 146 6.12 13.44 -29.90
CA GLN A 146 6.54 14.66 -29.24
C GLN A 146 6.70 15.74 -30.31
N GLU A 147 5.65 16.56 -30.51
CA GLU A 147 5.67 17.78 -31.34
C GLU A 147 6.45 18.92 -30.67
#